data_AF-A0A8C3JBD3-F1
#
_entry.id   AF-A0A8C3JBD3-F1
#
_cell.length_a   1.000
_cell.length_b   1.000
_cell.length_c   1.000
_cell.angle_alpha   90.00
_cell.angle_beta   90.00
_cell.angle_gamma   90.00
#
_symmetry.space_group_name_H-M   'P 1'
#
loop_
_entity.id
_entity.type
_entity.pdbx_description
1 polymer ?
#
loop_
_entity_poly.entity_id
_entity_poly.type
_entity_poly.pdbx_seq_one_letter_code
_entity_poly.pdbx_strand_id
1 'polypeptide(L)' 'MAASRLPPGALSLKQFLRRQQVLQLYRRILRAIREVPAEADRRYLRDWAREEFRRNKDATEE' A
#
# COMPACT_ATOMS: atom_id res chain seq x y z
N MET A 1 1.10 -24.71 -25.85
CA MET A 1 1.13 -23.56 -24.93
C MET A 1 1.97 -23.95 -23.73
N ALA A 2 3.12 -23.32 -23.50
CA ALA A 2 3.96 -23.64 -22.35
C ALA A 2 3.23 -23.26 -21.06
N ALA A 3 3.12 -24.19 -20.11
CA ALA A 3 2.53 -23.90 -18.80
C ALA A 3 3.32 -22.77 -18.11
N SER A 4 2.61 -21.81 -17.53
CA SER A 4 3.23 -20.73 -16.76
C SER A 4 4.04 -21.33 -15.60
N ARG A 5 5.33 -21.01 -15.51
CA ARG A 5 6.19 -21.43 -14.38
C ARG A 5 5.90 -20.66 -13.08
N LEU A 6 4.90 -19.78 -13.10
CA LEU A 6 4.52 -18.99 -11.94
C LEU A 6 3.69 -19.84 -10.98
N PRO A 7 3.95 -19.73 -9.65
CA PRO A 7 3.17 -20.45 -8.67
C PRO A 7 1.69 -20.00 -8.71
N PRO A 8 0.75 -20.90 -8.39
CA PRO A 8 -0.65 -20.53 -8.23
C PRO A 8 -0.76 -19.42 -7.16
N GLY A 9 -1.34 -18.28 -7.54
CA GLY A 9 -1.43 -17.09 -6.68
C GLY A 9 -0.39 -16.00 -6.97
N ALA A 10 0.51 -16.19 -7.96
CA ALA A 10 1.35 -15.10 -8.44
C ALA A 10 0.49 -13.96 -9.03
N LEU A 11 0.80 -12.73 -8.62
CA LEU A 11 0.18 -11.54 -9.19
C LEU A 11 0.51 -11.43 -10.68
N SER A 12 -0.45 -10.93 -11.47
CA SER A 12 -0.14 -10.48 -12.82
C SER A 12 0.87 -9.33 -12.77
N LEU A 13 1.61 -9.09 -13.86
CA LEU A 13 2.57 -7.98 -13.93
C LEU A 13 1.91 -6.64 -13.57
N LYS A 14 0.69 -6.42 -14.05
CA LYS A 14 -0.12 -5.23 -13.76
C LYS A 14 -0.44 -5.10 -12.27
N GLN A 15 -0.90 -6.19 -11.64
CA GLN A 15 -1.18 -6.23 -10.20
C GLN A 15 0.09 -6.01 -9.36
N PHE A 16 1.22 -6.58 -9.79
CA PHE A 16 2.51 -6.39 -9.14
C PHE A 16 2.97 -4.93 -9.18
N LEU A 17 2.94 -4.29 -10.36
CA LEU A 17 3.31 -2.88 -10.53
C LEU A 17 2.39 -1.96 -9.71
N ARG A 18 1.08 -2.22 -9.72
CA ARG A 18 0.12 -1.48 -8.90
C ARG A 18 0.43 -1.62 -7.41
N ARG A 19 0.68 -2.84 -6.93
CA ARG A 19 1.09 -3.09 -5.53
C ARG A 19 2.35 -2.31 -5.17
N GLN A 20 3.34 -2.26 -6.08
CA GLN A 20 4.55 -1.48 -5.86
C GLN A 20 4.25 0.03 -5.71
N GLN A 21 3.40 0.59 -6.57
CA GLN A 21 2.99 2.00 -6.48
C GLN A 21 2.28 2.31 -5.16
N VAL A 22 1.33 1.47 -4.75
CA VAL A 22 0.59 1.61 -3.49
C VAL A 22 1.55 1.56 -2.29
N LEU A 23 2.49 0.61 -2.28
CA LEU A 23 3.50 0.52 -1.22
C LEU A 23 4.45 1.73 -1.19
N GLN A 24 4.81 2.27 -2.36
CA GLN A 24 5.61 3.49 -2.43
C GLN A 24 4.85 4.69 -1.87
N LEU A 25 3.57 4.84 -2.22
CA LEU A 25 2.70 5.89 -1.69
C LEU A 25 2.59 5.79 -0.16
N TYR A 26 2.30 4.60 0.36
CA TYR A 26 2.21 4.35 1.80
C TYR A 26 3.49 4.79 2.53
N ARG A 27 4.66 4.40 2.01
CA ARG A 27 5.95 4.81 2.60
C ARG A 27 6.18 6.31 2.54
N ARG A 28 5.78 6.99 1.45
CA ARG A 28 5.88 8.45 1.34
C ARG A 28 5.01 9.15 2.38
N ILE A 29 3.76 8.71 2.55
CA ILE A 29 2.85 9.22 3.58
C ILE A 29 3.45 9.04 4.97
N LEU A 30 3.95 7.84 5.31
CA LEU A 30 4.56 7.59 6.61
C LEU A 30 5.83 8.43 6.86
N ARG A 31 6.58 8.80 5.82
CA ARG A 31 7.73 9.71 5.94
C ARG A 31 7.26 11.14 6.21
N ALA A 32 6.29 11.63 5.46
CA ALA A 32 5.71 12.96 5.66
C ALA A 32 5.12 13.12 7.07
N ILE A 33 4.46 12.08 7.60
CA ILE A 33 3.94 12.09 8.97
C ILE A 33 5.06 12.32 10.00
N ARG A 34 6.29 11.83 9.78
CA ARG A 34 7.41 12.03 10.73
C ARG A 34 7.85 13.49 10.84
N GLU A 35 7.53 14.31 9.85
CA GLU A 35 7.87 15.74 9.82
C GLU A 35 6.87 16.59 10.64
N VAL A 36 5.76 16.00 11.10
CA VAL A 36 4.76 16.69 11.92
C VAL A 36 5.31 16.93 13.33
N PRO A 37 5.34 18.18 13.84
CA PRO A 37 5.96 18.49 15.12
C PRO A 37 5.20 17.89 16.32
N ALA A 38 3.88 17.92 16.29
CA ALA A 38 3.04 17.42 17.38
C ALA A 38 2.98 15.88 17.39
N GLU A 39 3.37 15.27 18.51
CA GLU A 39 3.36 13.80 18.68
C GLU A 39 1.93 13.22 18.62
N ALA A 40 0.95 13.93 19.18
CA ALA A 40 -0.45 13.51 19.14
C ALA A 40 -0.96 13.39 17.69
N ASP A 41 -0.66 14.39 16.86
CA ASP A 41 -1.03 14.41 15.45
C ASP A 41 -0.28 13.34 14.67
N ARG A 42 1.02 13.13 14.95
CA ARG A 42 1.79 12.03 14.36
C ARG A 42 1.15 10.67 14.60
N ARG A 43 0.75 10.41 15.85
CA ARG A 43 0.08 9.16 16.21
C ARG A 43 -1.25 9.02 15.48
N TYR A 44 -2.08 10.07 15.52
CA TYR A 44 -3.38 10.08 14.85
C TYR A 44 -3.25 9.82 13.34
N LEU A 45 -2.39 10.57 12.65
CA LEU A 45 -2.20 10.45 11.20
C LEU A 45 -1.64 9.09 10.80
N ARG A 46 -0.75 8.51 11.60
CA ARG A 46 -0.21 7.17 11.36
C ARG A 46 -1.31 6.11 11.46
N ASP A 47 -2.15 6.21 12.49
CA ASP A 47 -3.21 5.24 12.74
C ASP A 47 -4.31 5.38 11.67
N TRP A 48 -4.69 6.61 11.31
CA TRP A 48 -5.56 6.92 10.17
C TRP A 48 -5.03 6.33 8.85
N ALA A 49 -3.76 6.58 8.52
CA ALA A 49 -3.16 6.07 7.28
C ALA A 49 -3.16 4.52 7.24
N ARG A 50 -2.98 3.85 8.38
CA ARG A 50 -3.07 2.39 8.44
C ARG A 50 -4.49 1.89 8.18
N GLU A 51 -5.49 2.56 8.76
CA GLU A 51 -6.89 2.20 8.57
C GLU A 51 -7.33 2.40 7.13
N GLU A 52 -6.98 3.52 6.50
CA GLU A 52 -7.35 3.80 5.11
C GLU A 52 -6.77 2.77 4.13
N PHE A 53 -5.50 2.40 4.28
CA PHE A 53 -4.89 1.37 3.43
C PHE A 53 -5.45 -0.03 3.72
N ARG A 54 -5.89 -0.31 4.96
CA ARG A 54 -6.57 -1.56 5.30
C ARG A 54 -7.97 -1.63 4.68
N ARG A 55 -8.74 -0.54 4.72
CA ARG A 55 -10.08 -0.44 4.11
C ARG A 55 -10.03 -0.69 2.60
N ASN A 56 -8.99 -0.20 1.93
CA ASN A 56 -8.80 -0.32 0.49
C ASN A 56 -7.98 -1.57 0.07
N LYS A 57 -7.66 -2.48 0.99
CA LYS A 57 -6.81 -3.66 0.69
C LYS A 57 -7.41 -4.55 -0.40
N ASP A 58 -8.73 -4.73 -0.37
CA ASP A 58 -9.47 -5.59 -1.29
C ASP A 58 -10.15 -4.77 -2.41
N ALA A 59 -9.84 -3.47 -2.50
CA ALA A 59 -10.33 -2.63 -3.59
C ALA A 59 -9.75 -3.13 -4.92
N THR A 60 -10.63 -3.68 -5.75
CA THR A 60 -10.32 -4.19 -7.09
C THR A 60 -10.77 -3.25 -8.19
N GLU A 61 -11.37 -2.10 -7.85
CA GLU A 61 -11.82 -1.13 -8.86
C GLU A 61 -10.63 -0.49 -9.57
N GLU A 62 -10.72 -0.52 -10.90
CA GLU A 62 -9.79 0.07 -11.86
C GLU A 62 -10.44 1.25 -12.56
#